data_AF-A0A923NL59-F1
#
_entry.id   AF-A0A923NL59-F1
#
_cell.length_a   1.000
_cell.length_b   1.000
_cell.length_c   1.000
_cell.angle_alpha   90.00
_cell.angle_beta   90.00
_cell.angle_gamma   90.00
#
_symmetry.space_group_name_H-M   'P 1'
#
loop_
_entity.id
_entity.type
_entity.pdbx_description
1 polymer ?
#
loop_
_entity_poly.entity_id
_entity_poly.type
_entity_poly.pdbx_seq_one_letter_code
_entity_poly.pdbx_strand_id
1 'polypeptide(L)'
;MQHKCKVTVLRKELYPDLQEQYLADPKSGPCPFYEVGQEFLFERYGKKDDFWREGNGTQCSEAWDCISRYIYTALQGGSIMRGWTNDEKIMIACCNDGTRPVIFKIERIDYKVLYIKGIRTREDREKIVAALKKPKAVQDAFFNLEEGFAEVILKKDIPDELLHALVGECGNYTISRID
;
A
#
# COMPACT_ATOMS: atom_id res chain seq x y z
N MET A 1 10.35 -10.34 3.64
CA MET A 1 9.88 -9.10 3.01
C MET A 1 8.37 -9.08 3.10
N GLN A 2 7.81 -7.96 3.51
CA GLN A 2 6.39 -7.75 3.67
C GLN A 2 5.86 -6.85 2.56
N HIS A 3 4.54 -6.85 2.38
CA HIS A 3 3.87 -6.11 1.32
C HIS A 3 2.65 -5.35 1.84
N LYS A 4 2.50 -4.11 1.39
CA LYS A 4 1.26 -3.32 1.52
C LYS A 4 0.70 -3.07 0.13
N CYS A 5 -0.57 -2.72 0.06
CA CYS A 5 -1.18 -2.28 -1.18
C CYS A 5 -1.79 -0.90 -0.99
N LYS A 6 -1.33 0.07 -1.78
CA LYS A 6 -1.94 1.39 -1.87
C LYS A 6 -2.86 1.44 -3.07
N VAL A 7 -4.09 1.91 -2.86
CA VAL A 7 -5.06 2.17 -3.91
C VAL A 7 -5.33 3.66 -3.96
N THR A 8 -5.17 4.27 -5.13
CA THR A 8 -5.45 5.70 -5.36
C THR A 8 -6.54 5.84 -6.41
N VAL A 9 -7.56 6.64 -6.12
CA VAL A 9 -8.59 7.01 -7.09
C VAL A 9 -8.01 8.03 -8.06
N LEU A 10 -7.84 7.61 -9.32
CA LEU A 10 -7.27 8.47 -10.37
C LEU A 10 -8.33 9.33 -11.05
N ARG A 11 -9.48 8.74 -11.38
CA ARG A 11 -10.54 9.41 -12.15
C ARG A 11 -11.91 8.85 -11.81
N LYS A 12 -12.93 9.68 -12.03
CA LYS A 12 -14.35 9.33 -12.01
C LYS A 12 -14.90 9.73 -13.36
N GLU A 13 -15.23 8.75 -14.19
CA GLU A 13 -15.83 9.01 -15.49
C GLU A 13 -17.37 8.99 -15.37
N LEU A 14 -18.03 9.57 -16.36
CA LEU A 14 -19.49 9.58 -16.50
C LEU A 14 -19.84 9.50 -17.98
N TYR A 15 -20.75 8.60 -18.34
CA TYR A 15 -21.28 8.44 -19.68
C TYR A 15 -22.78 8.75 -19.66
N PRO A 16 -23.18 10.04 -19.82
CA PRO A 16 -24.56 10.47 -19.64
C PRO A 16 -25.55 9.84 -20.62
N ASP A 17 -25.10 9.55 -21.85
CA ASP A 17 -25.85 8.86 -22.89
C ASP A 17 -26.30 7.46 -22.43
N LEU A 18 -25.40 6.71 -21.78
CA LEU A 18 -25.71 5.40 -21.23
C LEU A 18 -26.65 5.49 -20.02
N GLN A 19 -26.50 6.54 -19.19
CA GLN A 19 -27.45 6.76 -18.09
C GLN A 19 -28.85 7.08 -18.62
N GLU A 20 -28.95 8.01 -19.57
CA GLU A 20 -30.22 8.44 -20.16
C GLU A 20 -30.99 7.29 -20.81
N GLN A 21 -30.28 6.42 -21.52
CA GLN A 21 -30.91 5.32 -22.25
C GLN A 21 -31.26 4.10 -21.39
N TYR A 22 -30.42 3.75 -20.39
CA TYR A 22 -30.48 2.44 -19.73
C TYR A 22 -30.73 2.48 -18.22
N LEU A 23 -30.52 3.61 -17.53
CA LEU A 23 -30.77 3.68 -16.09
C LEU A 23 -32.20 4.13 -15.78
N ALA A 24 -32.74 3.59 -14.69
CA ALA A 24 -34.06 4.00 -14.18
C ALA A 24 -34.08 5.49 -13.79
N ASP A 25 -32.99 6.00 -13.20
CA ASP A 25 -32.73 7.43 -13.07
C ASP A 25 -31.71 7.86 -14.15
N PRO A 26 -32.15 8.55 -15.21
CA PRO A 26 -31.30 8.98 -16.31
C PRO A 26 -30.25 10.03 -15.91
N LYS A 27 -30.32 10.56 -14.68
CA LYS A 27 -29.41 11.59 -14.15
C LYS A 27 -28.70 11.14 -12.87
N SER A 28 -28.45 9.83 -12.74
CA SER A 28 -27.74 9.22 -11.61
C SER A 28 -26.36 9.84 -11.32
N GLY A 29 -25.72 10.46 -12.32
CA GLY A 29 -24.49 11.22 -12.16
C GLY A 29 -23.25 10.35 -11.91
N PRO A 30 -22.09 10.97 -11.62
CA PRO A 30 -20.84 10.24 -11.35
C PRO A 30 -20.94 9.46 -10.03
N CYS A 31 -19.98 8.56 -9.79
CA CYS A 31 -19.93 7.79 -8.53
C CYS A 31 -19.90 8.73 -7.30
N PRO A 32 -20.82 8.60 -6.34
CA PRO A 32 -20.83 9.42 -5.12
C PRO A 32 -19.94 8.87 -4.00
N PHE A 33 -19.45 7.64 -4.15
CA PHE A 33 -18.77 6.91 -3.07
C PHE A 33 -17.29 7.29 -2.94
N TYR A 34 -16.62 7.49 -4.07
CA TYR A 34 -15.18 7.77 -4.12
C TYR A 34 -14.92 9.21 -4.54
N GLU A 35 -13.79 9.78 -4.12
CA GLU A 35 -13.30 11.07 -4.62
C GLU A 35 -11.93 10.96 -5.29
N VAL A 36 -11.69 11.77 -6.32
CA VAL A 36 -10.40 11.78 -7.04
C VAL A 36 -9.29 12.21 -6.07
N GLY A 37 -8.18 11.47 -6.08
CA GLY A 37 -7.06 11.66 -5.17
C GLY A 37 -7.22 10.96 -3.81
N GLN A 38 -8.38 10.34 -3.54
CA GLN A 38 -8.54 9.52 -2.33
C GLN A 38 -7.59 8.32 -2.36
N GLU A 39 -6.99 8.04 -1.21
CA GLU A 39 -6.02 6.96 -1.04
C GLU A 39 -6.45 5.99 0.05
N PHE A 40 -6.24 4.70 -0.19
CA PHE A 40 -6.49 3.62 0.75
C PHE A 40 -5.23 2.78 0.88
N LEU A 41 -4.84 2.45 2.10
CA LEU A 41 -3.71 1.58 2.38
C LEU A 41 -4.24 0.28 3.00
N PHE A 42 -3.90 -0.84 2.38
CA PHE A 42 -4.24 -2.17 2.86
C PHE A 42 -2.98 -2.84 3.45
N GLU A 43 -3.12 -3.37 4.66
CA GLU A 43 -2.05 -4.02 5.40
C GLU A 43 -2.50 -5.38 5.94
N ARG A 44 -1.58 -6.34 5.95
CA ARG A 44 -1.81 -7.70 6.46
C ARG A 44 -0.65 -8.20 7.33
N TYR A 45 -0.14 -7.31 8.17
CA TYR A 45 0.98 -7.59 9.06
C TYR A 45 0.70 -7.10 10.48
N GLY A 46 1.28 -7.76 11.48
CA GLY A 46 1.02 -7.46 12.89
C GLY A 46 -0.43 -7.81 13.25
N LYS A 47 -1.18 -6.85 13.79
CA LYS A 47 -2.60 -7.02 14.12
C LYS A 47 -3.55 -6.65 12.97
N LYS A 48 -3.02 -6.14 11.85
CA LYS A 48 -3.82 -5.71 10.71
C LYS A 48 -4.12 -6.87 9.78
N ASP A 49 -5.38 -6.93 9.34
CA ASP A 49 -5.80 -7.75 8.20
C ASP A 49 -6.95 -7.04 7.49
N ASP A 50 -6.61 -5.95 6.79
CA ASP A 50 -7.59 -5.04 6.17
C ASP A 50 -8.31 -5.67 4.98
N PHE A 51 -7.71 -6.70 4.37
CA PHE A 51 -8.24 -7.34 3.17
C PHE A 51 -9.58 -8.03 3.43
N TRP A 52 -9.67 -8.84 4.49
CA TRP A 52 -10.91 -9.57 4.80
C TRP A 52 -12.06 -8.68 5.30
N ARG A 53 -11.76 -7.41 5.58
CA ARG A 53 -12.72 -6.42 6.07
C ARG A 53 -13.10 -5.40 5.01
N GLU A 54 -12.73 -5.64 3.75
CA GLU A 54 -13.00 -4.75 2.61
C GLU A 54 -12.51 -3.31 2.90
N GLY A 55 -11.29 -3.20 3.44
CA GLY A 55 -10.74 -1.91 3.86
C GLY A 55 -11.52 -1.29 5.03
N ASN A 56 -12.09 -2.12 5.90
CA ASN A 56 -12.93 -1.72 7.04
C ASN A 56 -14.17 -0.91 6.63
N GLY A 57 -14.84 -1.35 5.56
CA GLY A 57 -16.07 -0.71 5.03
C GLY A 57 -15.80 0.57 4.23
N THR A 58 -14.54 0.85 3.89
CA THR A 58 -14.17 2.02 3.08
C THR A 58 -14.32 1.79 1.57
N GLN A 59 -14.77 0.61 1.16
CA GLN A 59 -14.91 0.22 -0.24
C GLN A 59 -16.37 -0.02 -0.62
N CYS A 60 -16.73 0.40 -1.83
CA CYS A 60 -17.99 0.01 -2.45
C CYS A 60 -17.87 -1.46 -2.90
N SER A 61 -18.89 -2.28 -2.63
CA SER A 61 -18.86 -3.72 -2.91
C SER A 61 -18.61 -4.05 -4.38
N GLU A 62 -19.22 -3.31 -5.31
CA GLU A 62 -19.01 -3.49 -6.76
C GLU A 62 -17.58 -3.18 -7.17
N ALA A 63 -17.02 -2.08 -6.67
CA ALA A 63 -15.64 -1.73 -6.92
C ALA A 63 -14.68 -2.76 -6.29
N TRP A 64 -14.98 -3.22 -5.07
CA TRP A 64 -14.19 -4.21 -4.36
C TRP A 64 -14.11 -5.54 -5.10
N ASP A 65 -15.22 -6.06 -5.61
CA ASP A 65 -15.24 -7.29 -6.42
C ASP A 65 -14.28 -7.17 -7.63
N CYS A 66 -14.27 -6.01 -8.28
CA CYS A 66 -13.41 -5.74 -9.43
C CYS A 66 -11.92 -5.69 -9.10
N ILE A 67 -11.54 -5.09 -7.96
CA ILE A 67 -10.14 -4.75 -7.64
C ILE A 67 -9.48 -5.64 -6.58
N SER A 68 -10.26 -6.36 -5.78
CA SER A 68 -9.79 -7.14 -4.63
C SER A 68 -8.72 -8.17 -5.02
N ARG A 69 -8.88 -8.87 -6.15
CA ARG A 69 -7.89 -9.84 -6.63
C ARG A 69 -6.50 -9.23 -6.90
N TYR A 70 -6.45 -7.99 -7.39
CA TYR A 70 -5.19 -7.29 -7.63
C TYR A 70 -4.56 -6.82 -6.33
N ILE A 71 -5.38 -6.30 -5.41
CA ILE A 71 -4.97 -5.94 -4.05
C ILE A 71 -4.41 -7.16 -3.33
N TYR A 72 -5.10 -8.30 -3.38
CA TYR A 72 -4.64 -9.55 -2.77
C TYR A 72 -3.30 -9.99 -3.36
N THR A 73 -3.16 -9.95 -4.69
CA THR A 73 -1.91 -10.30 -5.36
C THR A 73 -0.75 -9.41 -4.90
N ALA A 74 -0.99 -8.10 -4.79
CA ALA A 74 -0.02 -7.15 -4.26
C ALA A 74 0.37 -7.50 -2.81
N LEU A 75 -0.60 -7.79 -1.95
CA LEU A 75 -0.38 -8.17 -0.54
C LEU A 75 0.37 -9.50 -0.38
N GLN A 76 0.30 -10.41 -1.36
CA GLN A 76 1.08 -11.65 -1.38
C GLN A 76 2.48 -11.50 -2.00
N GLY A 77 2.89 -10.29 -2.40
CA GLY A 77 4.19 -10.08 -3.04
C GLY A 77 4.26 -10.52 -4.51
N GLY A 78 3.13 -10.87 -5.12
CA GLY A 78 3.04 -11.27 -6.51
C GLY A 78 3.22 -10.10 -7.46
N SER A 79 3.64 -10.40 -8.69
CA SER A 79 3.42 -9.49 -9.81
C SER A 79 1.91 -9.35 -10.00
N ILE A 80 1.39 -8.12 -10.01
CA ILE A 80 -0.07 -7.91 -10.09
C ILE A 80 -0.59 -8.43 -11.43
N MET A 81 0.14 -8.18 -12.53
CA MET A 81 -0.13 -8.71 -13.88
C MET A 81 1.20 -8.85 -14.66
N ARG A 82 1.74 -10.07 -14.70
CA ARG A 82 3.07 -10.34 -15.26
C ARG A 82 3.23 -9.88 -16.71
N GLY A 83 4.15 -8.96 -16.95
CA GLY A 83 4.47 -8.41 -18.28
C GLY A 83 3.38 -7.52 -18.87
N TRP A 84 2.37 -7.12 -18.10
CA TRP A 84 1.28 -6.27 -18.57
C TRP A 84 1.59 -4.78 -18.44
N THR A 85 1.98 -4.36 -17.24
CA THR A 85 2.41 -2.99 -16.95
C THR A 85 3.93 -2.86 -17.05
N ASN A 86 4.42 -1.63 -17.17
CA ASN A 86 5.85 -1.34 -17.16
C ASN A 86 6.50 -1.46 -15.76
N ASP A 87 5.69 -1.71 -14.73
CA ASP A 87 6.10 -2.02 -13.37
C ASP A 87 5.17 -3.09 -12.80
N GLU A 88 5.74 -4.26 -12.49
CA GLU A 88 5.05 -5.43 -11.95
C GLU A 88 4.32 -5.18 -10.62
N LYS A 89 4.62 -4.07 -9.95
CA LYS A 89 3.98 -3.61 -8.71
C LYS A 89 2.75 -2.75 -8.95
N ILE A 90 2.44 -2.38 -10.19
CA ILE A 90 1.39 -1.42 -10.53
C ILE A 90 0.34 -2.07 -11.41
N MET A 91 -0.94 -1.78 -11.14
CA MET A 91 -2.06 -2.06 -12.02
C MET A 91 -3.02 -0.87 -12.07
N ILE A 92 -3.59 -0.62 -13.24
CA ILE A 92 -4.72 0.29 -13.41
C ILE A 92 -5.97 -0.56 -13.62
N ALA A 93 -6.94 -0.43 -12.72
CA ALA A 93 -8.20 -1.16 -12.77
C ALA A 93 -9.36 -0.18 -12.59
N CYS A 94 -10.59 -0.64 -12.83
CA CYS A 94 -11.77 0.20 -12.67
C CYS A 94 -12.92 -0.55 -12.02
N CYS A 95 -13.84 0.21 -11.41
CA CYS A 95 -15.19 -0.26 -11.13
C CYS A 95 -15.86 -0.64 -12.46
N ASN A 96 -16.54 -1.77 -12.48
CA ASN A 96 -17.26 -2.29 -13.65
C ASN A 96 -18.59 -1.56 -13.95
N ASP A 97 -18.97 -0.53 -13.19
CA ASP A 97 -20.11 0.34 -13.51
C ASP A 97 -19.85 1.03 -14.86
N GLY A 98 -20.40 0.44 -15.91
CA GLY A 98 -20.20 0.88 -17.29
C GLY A 98 -20.82 2.23 -17.62
N THR A 99 -21.57 2.86 -16.71
CA THR A 99 -22.14 4.21 -16.92
C THR A 99 -21.33 5.30 -16.21
N ARG A 100 -20.53 4.95 -15.21
CA ARG A 100 -19.77 5.90 -14.37
C ARG A 100 -18.55 5.24 -13.69
N PRO A 101 -17.63 4.65 -14.46
CA PRO A 101 -16.54 3.87 -13.87
C PRO A 101 -15.60 4.77 -13.07
N VAL A 102 -15.11 4.24 -11.95
CA VAL A 102 -14.05 4.85 -11.15
C VAL A 102 -12.74 4.14 -11.49
N ILE A 103 -11.71 4.89 -11.83
CA ILE A 103 -10.41 4.38 -12.23
C ILE A 103 -9.45 4.42 -11.03
N PHE A 104 -8.83 3.29 -10.73
CA PHE A 104 -7.94 3.11 -9.59
C PHE A 104 -6.52 2.79 -10.05
N LYS A 105 -5.52 3.40 -9.39
CA LYS A 105 -4.14 2.91 -9.37
C LYS A 105 -3.99 1.97 -8.18
N ILE A 106 -3.53 0.76 -8.43
CA ILE A 106 -3.22 -0.24 -7.40
C ILE A 106 -1.71 -0.42 -7.40
N GLU A 107 -1.08 -0.20 -6.25
CA GLU A 107 0.38 -0.14 -6.11
C GLU A 107 0.84 -1.00 -4.94
N ARG A 108 1.68 -2.00 -5.24
CA ARG A 108 2.36 -2.82 -4.22
C ARG A 108 3.55 -2.06 -3.64
N ILE A 109 3.58 -1.98 -2.32
CA ILE A 109 4.67 -1.39 -1.55
C ILE A 109 5.44 -2.53 -0.87
N ASP A 110 6.71 -2.66 -1.21
CA ASP A 110 7.60 -3.65 -0.59
C ASP A 110 8.30 -3.02 0.61
N TYR A 111 8.34 -3.72 1.73
CA TYR A 111 9.00 -3.22 2.95
C TYR A 111 9.57 -4.34 3.81
N LYS A 112 10.46 -3.97 4.73
CA LYS A 112 10.96 -4.85 5.79
C LYS A 112 10.55 -4.31 7.15
N VAL A 113 10.26 -5.23 8.06
CA VAL A 113 9.94 -4.93 9.46
C VAL A 113 11.13 -5.28 10.34
N LEU A 114 11.63 -4.32 11.10
CA LEU A 114 12.81 -4.48 11.95
C LEU A 114 12.40 -4.38 13.42
N TYR A 115 12.63 -5.46 14.16
CA TYR A 115 12.50 -5.49 15.61
C TYR A 115 13.84 -5.13 16.23
N ILE A 116 13.94 -3.92 16.80
CA ILE A 116 15.22 -3.36 17.26
C ILE A 116 15.23 -3.26 18.78
N LYS A 117 16.23 -3.89 19.40
CA LYS A 117 16.51 -3.80 20.83
C LYS A 117 17.42 -2.61 21.15
N GLY A 118 17.29 -2.10 22.37
CA GLY A 118 18.15 -1.04 22.91
C GLY A 118 17.60 0.38 22.73
N ILE A 119 16.47 0.55 22.03
CA ILE A 119 15.79 1.85 21.87
C ILE A 119 15.12 2.25 23.18
N ARG A 120 15.37 3.48 23.63
CA ARG A 120 14.83 4.04 24.87
C ARG A 120 14.14 5.39 24.64
N THR A 121 14.66 6.20 23.73
CA THR A 121 14.19 7.58 23.54
C THR A 121 13.64 7.83 22.13
N ARG A 122 13.10 9.04 21.91
CA ARG A 122 12.70 9.49 20.58
C ARG A 122 13.93 9.73 19.69
N GLU A 123 14.98 10.27 20.28
CA GLU A 123 16.24 10.59 19.60
C GLU A 123 16.91 9.30 19.07
N ASP A 124 16.83 8.19 19.81
CA ASP A 124 17.29 6.87 19.34
C ASP A 124 16.58 6.48 18.03
N ARG A 125 15.24 6.62 18.00
CA ARG A 125 14.41 6.28 16.84
C ARG A 125 14.72 7.18 15.65
N GLU A 126 14.82 8.49 15.87
CA GLU A 126 15.15 9.47 14.84
C GLU A 126 16.52 9.20 14.22
N LYS A 127 17.52 8.90 15.05
CA LYS A 127 18.87 8.54 14.58
C LYS A 127 18.88 7.28 13.73
N ILE A 128 18.21 6.22 14.20
CA ILE A 128 18.11 4.94 13.49
C ILE A 128 17.38 5.14 12.15
N VAL A 129 16.24 5.84 12.16
CA VAL A 129 15.47 6.14 10.95
C VAL A 129 16.31 6.93 9.94
N ALA A 130 17.05 7.94 10.39
CA ALA A 130 17.94 8.71 9.53
C ALA A 130 19.03 7.83 8.88
N ALA A 131 19.58 6.85 9.61
CA ALA A 131 20.54 5.90 9.07
C ALA A 131 19.89 4.92 8.06
N LEU A 132 18.72 4.39 8.37
CA LEU A 132 17.98 3.47 7.51
C LEU A 132 17.56 4.12 6.18
N LYS A 133 17.36 5.44 6.13
CA LYS A 133 17.05 6.18 4.89
C LYS A 133 18.26 6.45 3.98
N LYS A 134 19.51 6.19 4.43
CA LYS A 134 20.72 6.49 3.64
C LYS A 134 20.84 5.67 2.35
N PRO A 135 20.53 4.36 2.29
CA PRO A 135 20.68 3.59 1.07
C PRO A 135 19.72 4.06 -0.02
N LYS A 136 20.22 4.23 -1.26
CA LYS A 136 19.39 4.68 -2.41
C LYS A 136 18.19 3.76 -2.72
N ALA A 137 18.30 2.48 -2.34
CA ALA A 137 17.25 1.48 -2.51
C ALA A 137 16.12 1.60 -1.49
N VAL A 138 16.31 2.35 -0.40
CA VAL A 138 15.27 2.68 0.58
C VAL A 138 14.51 3.92 0.09
N GLN A 139 13.19 3.83 0.05
CA GLN A 139 12.31 4.96 -0.24
C GLN A 139 12.05 5.79 1.00
N ASP A 140 11.72 5.11 2.10
CA ASP A 140 11.42 5.75 3.37
C ASP A 140 11.63 4.77 4.52
N ALA A 141 11.72 5.28 5.75
CA ALA A 141 11.74 4.48 6.96
C ALA A 141 11.11 5.25 8.12
N PHE A 142 10.42 4.55 9.02
CA PHE A 142 9.80 5.13 10.21
C PHE A 142 9.57 4.08 11.29
N PHE A 143 9.31 4.52 12.53
CA PHE A 143 8.91 3.64 13.61
C PHE A 143 7.40 3.63 13.77
N ASN A 144 6.82 2.44 13.71
CA ASN A 144 5.45 2.21 14.13
C ASN A 144 5.43 2.09 15.66
N LEU A 145 5.00 3.14 16.35
CA LEU A 145 4.98 3.19 17.82
C LEU A 145 3.89 2.30 18.43
N GLU A 146 2.81 2.04 17.68
CA GLU A 146 1.71 1.20 18.13
C GLU A 146 2.11 -0.28 18.14
N GLU A 147 2.81 -0.72 17.09
CA GLU A 147 3.22 -2.11 16.93
C GLU A 147 4.65 -2.41 17.41
N GLY A 148 5.45 -1.37 17.70
CA GLY A 148 6.76 -1.49 18.33
C GLY A 148 7.90 -1.94 17.41
N PHE A 149 7.81 -1.69 16.11
CA PHE A 149 8.85 -2.02 15.13
C PHE A 149 9.16 -0.86 14.18
N ALA A 150 10.31 -0.91 13.50
CA ALA A 150 10.61 -0.03 12.39
C ALA A 150 10.14 -0.64 11.06
N GLU A 151 9.61 0.19 10.19
CA GLU A 151 9.32 -0.16 8.80
C GLU A 151 10.34 0.51 7.88
N VAL A 152 10.85 -0.26 6.93
CA VAL A 152 11.78 0.22 5.90
C VAL A 152 11.15 -0.04 4.53
N ILE A 153 10.66 1.02 3.88
CA ILE A 153 10.00 0.96 2.57
C ILE A 153 11.07 0.92 1.48
N LEU A 154 10.93 -0.04 0.54
CA LEU A 154 11.97 -0.40 -0.41
C LEU A 154 11.55 -0.08 -1.85
N LYS A 155 12.42 0.63 -2.58
CA LYS A 155 12.37 0.70 -4.05
C LYS A 155 12.82 -0.63 -4.66
N LYS A 156 13.88 -1.20 -4.07
CA LYS A 156 14.47 -2.48 -4.43
C LYS A 156 14.89 -3.20 -3.15
N ASP A 157 14.83 -4.52 -3.17
CA ASP A 157 15.28 -5.35 -2.05
C ASP A 157 16.77 -5.11 -1.74
N ILE A 158 17.11 -5.20 -0.45
CA ILE A 158 18.45 -4.99 0.09
C ILE A 158 18.80 -6.14 1.06
N PRO A 159 20.09 -6.53 1.18
CA PRO A 159 20.49 -7.56 2.12
C PRO A 159 20.22 -7.18 3.57
N ASP A 160 19.87 -8.16 4.40
CA ASP A 160 19.60 -7.95 5.83
C ASP A 160 20.85 -7.51 6.58
N GLU A 161 22.03 -7.97 6.15
CA GLU A 161 23.33 -7.60 6.72
C GLU A 161 23.58 -6.10 6.65
N LEU A 162 23.12 -5.44 5.57
CA LEU A 162 23.22 -3.99 5.44
C LEU A 162 22.36 -3.29 6.49
N LEU A 163 21.16 -3.78 6.75
CA LEU A 163 20.27 -3.23 7.78
C LEU A 163 20.88 -3.41 9.18
N HIS A 164 21.42 -4.59 9.47
CA HIS A 164 22.13 -4.86 10.72
C HIS A 164 23.32 -3.90 10.91
N ALA A 165 24.14 -3.69 9.87
CA ALA A 165 25.26 -2.76 9.92
C ALA A 165 24.81 -1.32 10.20
N LEU A 166 23.81 -0.82 9.45
CA LEU A 166 23.29 0.56 9.62
C LEU A 166 22.74 0.81 11.03
N VAL A 167 22.01 -0.16 11.60
CA VAL A 167 21.48 -0.05 12.96
C VAL A 167 22.60 -0.14 14.01
N GLY A 168 23.58 -1.02 13.82
CA GLY A 168 24.74 -1.16 14.72
C GLY A 168 25.65 0.07 14.73
N GLU A 169 25.85 0.73 13.59
CA GLU A 169 26.61 1.98 13.49
C GLU A 169 25.94 3.14 14.26
N CYS A 170 24.63 3.04 14.52
CA CYS A 170 23.92 4.03 15.32
C CYS A 170 24.24 3.94 16.81
N GLY A 171 24.83 2.85 17.31
CA GLY A 171 25.15 2.68 18.73
C GLY A 171 24.87 1.26 19.21
N ASN A 172 24.57 1.11 20.49
CA ASN A 172 24.37 -0.20 21.11
C ASN A 172 22.95 -0.75 20.87
N TYR A 173 22.54 -0.81 19.60
CA TYR A 173 21.26 -1.35 19.15
C TYR A 173 21.48 -2.66 18.40
N THR A 174 20.48 -3.54 18.44
CA THR A 174 20.56 -4.84 17.74
C THR A 174 19.21 -5.17 17.14
N ILE A 175 19.19 -5.48 15.85
CA ILE A 175 18.01 -6.05 15.22
C ILE A 175 17.89 -7.51 15.68
N SER A 176 16.79 -7.85 16.35
CA SER A 176 16.51 -9.22 16.81
C SER A 176 15.75 -10.06 15.80
N ARG A 177 15.04 -9.42 14.86
CA ARG A 177 14.27 -10.08 13.80
C ARG A 177 14.03 -9.11 12.66
N ILE A 178 14.06 -9.63 11.43
CA ILE A 178 13.63 -8.95 10.22
C ILE A 178 12.55 -9.79 9.56
N ASP A 179 11.41 -9.18 9.24
CA ASP A 179 10.31 -9.81 8.49
C ASP A 179 10.07 -9.09 7.15
#